data_AF-A0A8J6HRH6-F1
#
_entry.id   AF-A0A8J6HRH6-F1
#
_cell.length_a   1.000
_cell.length_b   1.000
_cell.length_c   1.000
_cell.angle_alpha   90.00
_cell.angle_beta   90.00
_cell.angle_gamma   90.00
#
_symmetry.space_group_name_H-M   'P 1'
#
loop_
_entity.id
_entity.type
_entity.pdbx_description
1 polymer ?
#
loop_
_entity_poly.entity_id
_entity_poly.type
_entity_poly.pdbx_seq_one_letter_code
_entity_poly.pdbx_strand_id
1 'polypeptide(L)'
;MMARGGQAIKKAAIGQRIIAILPYIKQEIPIMIVFRALGFVADRDILEHIIYDFEDPEMMEMVKPSLDEAFVIQEQNIALNFIGARGARPGVTKEKRIKYAREILQKEMLPHVGVSDFCETKKAYFLGYMVHRLLLAALGRRELDDRDHYGNKRLDLAGPLLAFLFRGLFKNLMKEVRMYAQKFIDRGKDFNLDLAIKTKLITDGLRYSLATGNWGDQKKAHQARAGVSQVLNRLTFASTLSHLRRVNSPIGRDGKLAKPRQLHNTLWGMICPAETPEGAAVGLVKNLALMAYISVGSQPSPILEFLEEWSMENLEEIAPSAIANATKIFVNGCVRWTS
;
A
#
# COMPACT_ATOMS: atom_id res chain seq x y z
N MET A 1 15.38 33.04 16.98
CA MET A 1 14.83 32.73 18.31
C MET A 1 14.62 31.22 18.42
N MET A 2 15.43 30.62 19.30
CA MET A 2 15.35 29.32 19.98
C MET A 2 14.77 28.09 19.25
N ALA A 3 15.68 27.16 18.96
CA ALA A 3 15.42 25.74 18.79
C ALA A 3 14.74 25.16 20.03
N ARG A 4 13.61 24.47 19.85
CA ARG A 4 13.09 23.52 20.83
C ARG A 4 13.68 22.16 20.51
N GLY A 5 14.63 21.75 21.35
CA GLY A 5 15.22 20.42 21.34
C GLY A 5 14.15 19.34 21.49
N GLY A 6 14.03 18.50 20.46
CA GLY A 6 13.47 17.18 20.64
C GLY A 6 14.41 16.40 21.54
N GLN A 7 13.90 15.87 22.65
CA GLN A 7 14.62 14.91 23.47
C GLN A 7 15.08 13.75 22.58
N ALA A 8 16.38 13.70 22.32
CA ALA A 8 17.01 12.52 21.76
C ALA A 8 16.81 11.40 22.80
N ILE A 9 15.90 10.48 22.49
CA ILE A 9 15.81 9.19 23.19
C ILE A 9 17.21 8.60 23.13
N LYS A 10 17.83 8.42 24.31
CA LYS A 10 19.12 7.74 24.43
C LYS A 10 19.00 6.39 23.73
N LYS A 11 19.56 6.28 22.52
CA LYS A 11 19.83 4.99 21.89
C LYS A 11 20.89 4.32 22.76
N ALA A 12 20.44 3.58 23.77
CA ALA A 12 21.27 2.60 24.43
C ALA A 12 21.87 1.70 23.35
N ALA A 13 23.12 1.29 23.54
CA ALA A 13 23.92 0.49 22.64
C ALA A 13 23.35 -0.94 22.50
N ILE A 14 22.14 -1.05 21.98
CA ILE A 14 21.58 -2.31 21.52
C ILE A 14 21.82 -2.34 20.00
N GLY A 15 22.24 -3.50 19.50
CA GLY A 15 22.59 -3.73 18.10
C GLY A 15 21.53 -3.31 17.08
N GLN A 16 21.82 -3.51 15.81
CA GLN A 16 20.92 -3.13 14.73
C GLN A 16 19.59 -3.89 14.86
N ARG A 17 18.50 -3.15 15.12
CA ARG A 17 17.16 -3.71 15.35
C ARG A 17 16.25 -3.44 14.16
N ILE A 18 15.47 -4.45 13.80
CA ILE A 18 14.48 -4.37 12.72
C ILE A 18 13.08 -4.23 13.31
N ILE A 19 12.42 -3.14 12.97
CA ILE A 19 11.08 -2.78 13.43
C ILE A 19 10.10 -2.70 12.26
N ALA A 20 8.83 -2.98 12.55
CA ALA A 20 7.71 -2.86 11.64
C ALA A 20 6.73 -1.79 12.14
N ILE A 21 6.26 -0.95 11.20
CA ILE A 21 5.19 0.01 11.44
C ILE A 21 3.94 -0.54 10.77
N LEU A 22 3.00 -1.03 11.57
CA LEU A 22 1.74 -1.58 11.08
C LEU A 22 0.67 -0.48 10.96
N PRO A 23 -0.19 -0.53 9.93
CA PRO A 23 -1.28 0.42 9.79
C PRO A 23 -2.22 0.36 11.01
N TYR A 24 -2.73 1.53 11.41
CA TYR A 24 -3.60 1.71 12.60
C TYR A 24 -2.96 1.37 13.96
N ILE A 25 -1.65 1.08 13.99
CA ILE A 25 -0.90 0.94 15.23
C ILE A 25 -0.03 2.17 15.45
N LYS A 26 -0.06 2.71 16.67
CA LYS A 26 0.59 4.00 16.98
C LYS A 26 2.07 3.86 17.28
N GLN A 27 2.51 2.67 17.68
CA GLN A 27 3.89 2.39 18.10
C GLN A 27 4.51 1.35 17.18
N GLU A 28 5.83 1.45 17.06
CA GLU A 28 6.67 0.50 16.34
C GLU A 28 6.67 -0.87 17.03
N ILE A 29 6.72 -1.95 16.25
CA ILE A 29 6.70 -3.32 16.73
C ILE A 29 7.94 -4.06 16.20
N PRO A 30 8.74 -4.73 17.05
CA PRO A 30 9.82 -5.60 16.59
C PRO A 30 9.33 -6.67 15.60
N ILE A 31 10.06 -6.87 14.51
CA ILE A 31 9.61 -7.73 13.40
C ILE A 31 9.33 -9.17 13.84
N MET A 32 10.13 -9.71 14.76
CA MET A 32 9.98 -11.07 15.27
C MET A 32 8.67 -11.28 16.02
N ILE A 33 8.16 -10.25 16.70
CA ILE A 33 6.86 -10.31 17.38
C ILE A 33 5.73 -10.38 16.35
N VAL A 34 5.90 -9.77 15.17
CA VAL A 34 4.92 -9.88 14.07
C VAL A 34 4.85 -11.30 13.55
N PHE A 35 5.99 -11.97 13.34
CA PHE A 35 6.03 -13.39 12.94
C PHE A 35 5.38 -14.31 13.99
N ARG A 36 5.68 -14.11 15.27
CA ARG A 36 5.04 -14.85 16.37
C ARG A 36 3.54 -14.61 16.43
N ALA A 37 3.07 -13.41 16.12
CA ALA A 37 1.64 -13.11 16.04
C ALA A 37 0.94 -13.77 14.84
N LEU A 38 1.65 -13.97 13.72
CA LEU A 38 1.15 -14.71 12.55
C LEU A 38 1.05 -16.23 12.79
N GLY A 39 1.72 -16.76 13.82
CA GLY A 39 1.64 -18.17 14.21
C GLY A 39 2.99 -18.89 14.24
N PHE A 40 4.08 -18.26 13.80
CA PHE A 40 5.41 -18.85 13.78
C PHE A 40 6.12 -18.58 15.11
N VAL A 41 6.09 -19.57 16.00
CA VAL A 41 6.63 -19.45 17.37
C VAL A 41 8.11 -19.82 17.47
N ALA A 42 8.55 -20.81 16.70
CA ALA A 42 9.94 -21.25 16.73
C ALA A 42 10.85 -20.27 15.98
N ASP A 43 11.97 -19.90 16.59
CA ASP A 43 12.90 -18.94 15.99
C ASP A 43 13.52 -19.47 14.69
N ARG A 44 13.72 -20.79 14.61
CA ARG A 44 14.18 -21.45 13.38
C ARG A 44 13.21 -21.22 12.23
N ASP A 45 11.91 -21.45 12.44
CA ASP A 45 10.90 -21.26 11.40
C ASP A 45 10.89 -19.79 10.94
N ILE A 46 10.96 -18.83 11.87
CA ILE A 46 11.01 -17.40 11.52
C ILE A 46 12.24 -17.09 10.65
N LEU A 47 13.40 -17.63 11.03
CA LEU A 47 14.64 -17.44 10.28
C LEU A 47 14.56 -18.08 8.89
N GLU A 48 13.95 -19.25 8.75
CA GLU A 48 13.74 -19.94 7.45
C GLU A 48 12.91 -19.09 6.46
N HIS A 49 12.03 -18.21 6.96
CA HIS A 49 11.27 -17.28 6.10
C HIS A 49 12.07 -16.05 5.67
N ILE A 50 13.08 -15.63 6.45
CA ILE A 50 13.88 -14.42 6.22
C ILE A 50 15.18 -14.74 5.48
N ILE A 51 15.86 -15.81 5.88
CA ILE A 51 17.18 -16.22 5.41
C ILE A 51 17.03 -17.61 4.79
N TYR A 52 17.15 -17.67 3.47
CA TYR A 52 17.00 -18.93 2.73
C TYR A 52 18.27 -19.79 2.78
N ASP A 53 19.42 -19.19 3.07
CA ASP A 53 20.72 -19.86 3.18
C ASP A 53 21.35 -19.59 4.55
N PHE A 54 21.38 -20.61 5.40
CA PHE A 54 21.94 -20.52 6.75
C PHE A 54 23.47 -20.56 6.80
N GLU A 55 24.14 -20.79 5.68
CA GLU A 55 25.60 -20.77 5.61
C GLU A 55 26.16 -19.34 5.61
N ASP A 56 25.31 -18.32 5.51
CA ASP A 56 25.70 -16.91 5.52
C ASP A 56 25.73 -16.31 6.96
N PRO A 57 26.92 -16.22 7.60
CA PRO A 57 27.02 -15.74 8.98
C PRO A 57 26.74 -14.24 9.11
N GLU A 58 26.94 -13.46 8.04
CA GLU A 58 26.82 -12.01 8.07
C GLU A 58 25.34 -11.58 8.20
N MET A 59 24.47 -12.22 7.42
CA MET A 59 23.03 -11.99 7.51
C MET A 59 22.45 -12.50 8.84
N MET A 60 22.95 -13.63 9.35
CA MET A 60 22.57 -14.15 10.65
C MET A 60 22.95 -13.18 11.79
N GLU A 61 24.15 -12.62 11.78
CA GLU A 61 24.63 -11.68 12.80
C GLU A 61 23.78 -10.40 12.84
N MET A 62 23.35 -9.90 11.68
CA MET A 62 22.46 -8.73 11.58
C MET A 62 21.09 -8.95 12.21
N VAL A 63 20.58 -10.18 12.18
CA VAL A 63 19.23 -10.51 12.65
C VAL A 63 19.20 -10.85 14.15
N LYS A 64 20.30 -11.36 14.72
CA LYS A 64 20.40 -11.75 16.14
C LYS A 64 19.89 -10.69 17.13
N PRO A 65 20.25 -9.39 17.04
CA PRO A 65 19.76 -8.41 18.00
C PRO A 65 18.23 -8.24 18.00
N SER A 66 17.58 -8.52 16.87
CA SER A 66 16.13 -8.47 16.74
C SER A 66 15.45 -9.73 17.31
N LEU A 67 16.14 -10.87 17.32
CA LEU A 67 15.69 -12.09 18.01
C LEU A 67 15.79 -11.93 19.53
N ASP A 68 16.92 -11.43 20.02
CA ASP A 68 17.15 -11.24 21.46
C ASP A 68 16.12 -10.29 22.08
N GLU A 69 15.72 -9.24 21.36
CA GLU A 69 14.67 -8.32 21.79
C GLU A 69 13.29 -8.99 21.91
N ALA A 70 13.00 -9.98 21.06
CA ALA A 70 11.72 -10.67 21.04
C ALA A 70 11.66 -11.90 21.96
N PHE A 71 12.77 -12.30 22.59
CA PHE A 71 12.87 -13.47 23.46
C PHE A 71 11.82 -13.48 24.60
N VAL A 72 11.42 -12.30 25.06
CA VAL A 72 10.40 -12.12 26.12
C VAL A 72 9.00 -12.60 25.73
N ILE A 73 8.70 -12.78 24.45
CA ILE A 73 7.39 -13.18 23.95
C ILE A 73 7.53 -14.49 23.18
N GLN A 74 7.07 -15.58 23.78
CA GLN A 74 7.19 -16.92 23.18
C GLN A 74 5.86 -17.51 22.71
N GLU A 75 4.73 -16.83 22.92
CA GLU A 75 3.42 -17.33 22.52
C GLU A 75 2.69 -16.37 21.59
N GLN A 76 1.92 -16.93 20.65
CA GLN A 76 1.12 -16.15 19.70
C GLN A 76 0.11 -15.23 20.41
N ASN A 77 -0.59 -15.73 21.43
CA ASN A 77 -1.60 -14.93 22.15
C ASN A 77 -0.98 -13.74 22.90
N ILE A 78 0.25 -13.89 23.41
CA ILE A 78 0.99 -12.82 24.07
C ILE A 78 1.43 -11.79 23.02
N ALA A 79 1.93 -12.24 21.86
CA ALA A 79 2.29 -11.37 20.75
C ALA A 79 1.09 -10.56 20.23
N LEU A 80 -0.07 -11.20 20.04
CA LEU A 80 -1.30 -10.52 19.63
C LEU A 80 -1.77 -9.49 20.66
N ASN A 81 -1.68 -9.80 21.96
CA ASN A 81 -2.00 -8.83 23.00
C ASN A 81 -0.99 -7.66 23.04
N PHE A 82 0.29 -7.93 22.79
CA PHE A 82 1.34 -6.91 22.72
C PHE A 82 1.13 -5.92 21.56
N ILE A 83 0.73 -6.43 20.40
CA ILE A 83 0.34 -5.63 19.23
C ILE A 83 -0.95 -4.85 19.53
N GLY A 84 -1.97 -5.54 20.05
CA GLY A 84 -3.27 -4.95 20.36
C GLY A 84 -3.18 -3.83 21.41
N ALA A 85 -2.30 -3.95 22.41
CA ALA A 85 -2.07 -2.91 23.41
C ALA A 85 -1.48 -1.61 22.83
N ARG A 86 -0.77 -1.68 21.70
CA ARG A 86 -0.15 -0.53 21.01
C ARG A 86 -1.08 0.18 20.03
N GLY A 87 -2.13 -0.51 19.58
CA GLY A 87 -3.15 0.07 18.70
C GLY A 87 -4.42 0.51 19.43
N ALA A 88 -4.88 -0.28 20.41
CA ALA A 88 -6.14 -0.03 21.11
C ALA A 88 -6.04 1.07 22.17
N ARG A 89 -7.20 1.65 22.53
CA ARG A 89 -7.30 2.61 23.64
C ARG A 89 -7.02 1.89 24.98
N PRO A 90 -6.40 2.58 25.97
CA PRO A 90 -6.27 2.04 27.32
C PRO A 90 -7.64 1.62 27.90
N GLY A 91 -7.67 0.53 28.67
CA GLY A 91 -8.90 0.03 29.33
C GLY A 91 -9.67 -1.07 28.59
N VAL A 92 -9.28 -1.44 27.36
CA VAL A 92 -9.88 -2.58 26.64
C VAL A 92 -9.38 -3.92 27.21
N THR A 93 -10.26 -4.93 27.30
CA THR A 93 -9.93 -6.28 27.79
C THR A 93 -8.93 -7.00 26.89
N LYS A 94 -8.18 -7.97 27.45
CA LYS A 94 -7.16 -8.77 26.71
C LYS A 94 -7.76 -9.43 25.46
N GLU A 95 -8.92 -10.06 25.59
CA GLU A 95 -9.60 -10.76 24.47
C GLU A 95 -9.93 -9.82 23.31
N LYS A 96 -10.46 -8.62 23.61
CA LYS A 96 -10.78 -7.62 22.59
C LYS A 96 -9.53 -7.10 21.90
N ARG A 97 -8.40 -6.96 22.63
CA ARG A 97 -7.10 -6.59 22.03
C ARG A 97 -6.59 -7.66 21.08
N ILE A 98 -6.67 -8.94 21.48
CA ILE A 98 -6.26 -10.06 20.63
C ILE A 98 -7.10 -10.10 19.36
N LYS A 99 -8.43 -9.98 19.47
CA LYS A 99 -9.33 -9.95 18.31
C LYS A 99 -9.03 -8.77 17.38
N TYR A 100 -8.77 -7.59 17.94
CA TYR A 100 -8.40 -6.41 17.18
C TYR A 100 -7.06 -6.57 16.45
N ALA A 101 -6.04 -7.11 17.13
CA ALA A 101 -4.74 -7.36 16.51
C ALA A 101 -4.85 -8.40 15.37
N ARG A 102 -5.63 -9.47 15.57
CA ARG A 102 -5.89 -10.47 14.53
C ARG A 102 -6.55 -9.85 13.31
N GLU A 103 -7.56 -9.00 13.50
CA GLU A 103 -8.22 -8.31 12.40
C GLU A 103 -7.27 -7.38 11.62
N ILE A 104 -6.36 -6.68 12.30
CA ILE A 104 -5.32 -5.86 11.63
C ILE A 104 -4.40 -6.74 10.80
N LEU A 105 -3.85 -7.82 11.38
CA LEU A 105 -2.93 -8.70 10.67
C LEU A 105 -3.60 -9.40 9.48
N GLN A 106 -4.90 -9.67 9.57
CA GLN A 106 -5.66 -10.32 8.52
C GLN A 106 -6.10 -9.37 7.40
N LYS A 107 -6.61 -8.17 7.71
CA LYS A 107 -7.21 -7.28 6.70
C LYS A 107 -6.34 -6.10 6.31
N GLU A 108 -5.53 -5.58 7.22
CA GLU A 108 -4.79 -4.33 7.01
C GLU A 108 -3.32 -4.58 6.67
N MET A 109 -2.72 -5.63 7.23
CA MET A 109 -1.35 -6.03 6.90
C MET A 109 -1.34 -6.85 5.61
N LEU A 110 -0.60 -6.36 4.60
CA LEU A 110 -0.43 -7.01 3.29
C LEU A 110 -1.75 -7.50 2.64
N PRO A 111 -2.75 -6.62 2.43
CA PRO A 111 -4.07 -7.01 1.92
C PRO A 111 -4.05 -7.61 0.50
N HIS A 112 -3.01 -7.31 -0.28
CA HIS A 112 -2.85 -7.81 -1.64
C HIS A 112 -2.44 -9.30 -1.69
N VAL A 113 -1.86 -9.83 -0.59
CA VAL A 113 -1.49 -11.25 -0.49
C VAL A 113 -2.72 -12.09 -0.15
N GLY A 114 -3.56 -11.60 0.75
CA GLY A 114 -4.82 -12.26 1.13
C GLY A 114 -5.51 -11.54 2.29
N VAL A 115 -6.83 -11.64 2.35
CA VAL A 115 -7.67 -11.08 3.44
C VAL A 115 -8.59 -12.12 4.09
N SER A 116 -8.58 -13.35 3.58
CA SER A 116 -9.32 -14.48 4.13
C SER A 116 -8.60 -15.06 5.34
N ASP A 117 -9.29 -15.93 6.08
CA ASP A 117 -8.67 -16.79 7.08
C ASP A 117 -7.66 -17.74 6.39
N PHE A 118 -6.63 -18.18 7.12
CA PHE A 118 -5.59 -19.11 6.65
C PHE A 118 -4.60 -18.56 5.61
N CYS A 119 -4.58 -17.25 5.37
CA CYS A 119 -3.57 -16.60 4.51
C CYS A 119 -2.35 -16.08 5.28
N GLU A 120 -2.23 -16.38 6.57
CA GLU A 120 -1.16 -15.91 7.45
C GLU A 120 0.22 -16.44 7.04
N THR A 121 0.28 -17.69 6.54
CA THR A 121 1.50 -18.33 6.02
C THR A 121 2.06 -17.56 4.82
N LYS A 122 1.24 -17.28 3.80
CA LYS A 122 1.63 -16.49 2.62
C LYS A 122 2.12 -15.10 3.01
N LYS A 123 1.47 -14.47 3.99
CA LYS A 123 1.89 -13.17 4.53
C LYS A 123 3.22 -13.25 5.25
N ALA A 124 3.48 -14.31 6.00
CA ALA A 124 4.76 -14.51 6.67
C ALA A 124 5.90 -14.65 5.66
N TYR A 125 5.72 -15.43 4.60
CA TYR A 125 6.72 -15.50 3.52
C TYR A 125 6.97 -14.16 2.85
N PHE A 126 5.92 -13.39 2.55
CA PHE A 126 6.08 -12.08 1.95
C PHE A 126 6.79 -11.10 2.90
N LEU A 127 6.45 -11.14 4.20
CA LEU A 127 7.13 -10.36 5.23
C LEU A 127 8.61 -10.77 5.34
N GLY A 128 8.91 -12.07 5.30
CA GLY A 128 10.26 -12.61 5.27
C GLY A 128 11.06 -12.10 4.07
N TYR A 129 10.46 -12.13 2.88
CA TYR A 129 11.03 -11.55 1.67
C TYR A 129 11.29 -10.03 1.81
N MET A 130 10.39 -9.27 2.43
CA MET A 130 10.60 -7.84 2.69
C MET A 130 11.81 -7.59 3.60
N VAL A 131 11.94 -8.37 4.68
CA VAL A 131 13.07 -8.28 5.62
C VAL A 131 14.37 -8.71 4.93
N HIS A 132 14.33 -9.79 4.16
CA HIS A 132 15.45 -10.26 3.36
C HIS A 132 15.97 -9.17 2.40
N ARG A 133 15.06 -8.50 1.68
CA ARG A 133 15.41 -7.40 0.77
C ARG A 133 16.03 -6.20 1.52
N LEU A 134 15.56 -5.93 2.73
CA LEU A 134 16.13 -4.90 3.59
C LEU A 134 17.55 -5.26 4.05
N LEU A 135 17.79 -6.52 4.42
CA LEU A 135 19.11 -7.02 4.81
C LEU A 135 20.10 -6.97 3.66
N LEU A 136 19.70 -7.39 2.45
CA LEU A 136 20.55 -7.31 1.26
C LEU A 136 21.03 -5.87 0.97
N ALA A 137 20.13 -4.89 1.14
CA ALA A 137 20.49 -3.49 0.96
C ALA A 137 21.40 -2.97 2.09
N ALA A 138 21.14 -3.38 3.34
CA ALA A 138 21.95 -2.98 4.49
C ALA A 138 23.38 -3.55 4.43
N LEU A 139 23.54 -4.78 3.90
CA LEU A 139 24.83 -5.43 3.65
C LEU A 139 25.51 -4.97 2.35
N GLY A 140 24.88 -4.09 1.56
CA GLY A 140 25.44 -3.61 0.30
C GLY A 140 25.46 -4.66 -0.83
N ARG A 141 24.81 -5.81 -0.65
CA ARG A 141 24.67 -6.86 -1.69
C ARG A 141 23.69 -6.49 -2.78
N ARG A 142 22.84 -5.51 -2.52
CA ARG A 142 21.90 -4.93 -3.50
C ARG A 142 21.83 -3.43 -3.36
N GLU A 143 21.77 -2.73 -4.49
CA GLU A 143 21.61 -1.26 -4.51
C GLU A 143 20.22 -0.82 -4.02
N LEU A 144 20.14 0.43 -3.55
CA LEU A 144 18.89 1.04 -3.16
C LEU A 144 18.00 1.30 -4.38
N ASP A 145 16.71 1.00 -4.25
CA ASP A 145 15.76 1.21 -5.34
C ASP A 145 15.58 2.72 -5.63
N ASP A 146 15.56 3.11 -6.91
CA ASP A 146 15.34 4.49 -7.32
C ASP A 146 13.84 4.86 -7.27
N ARG A 147 13.53 5.88 -6.48
CA ARG A 147 12.18 6.46 -6.33
C ARG A 147 11.70 7.14 -7.62
N ASP A 148 12.61 7.68 -8.42
CA ASP A 148 12.24 8.49 -9.58
C ASP A 148 12.09 7.67 -10.88
N HIS A 149 12.58 6.42 -10.89
CA HIS A 149 12.33 5.41 -11.91
C HIS A 149 10.84 5.26 -12.27
N TYR A 150 10.49 5.55 -13.53
CA TYR A 150 9.09 5.54 -13.98
C TYR A 150 8.44 4.16 -14.02
N GLY A 151 9.24 3.07 -14.09
CA GLY A 151 8.73 1.70 -13.95
C GLY A 151 8.10 1.42 -12.56
N ASN A 152 8.48 2.19 -11.54
CA ASN A 152 7.93 2.09 -10.18
C ASN A 152 6.70 3.01 -9.99
N LYS A 153 6.32 3.78 -11.02
CA LYS A 153 5.19 4.70 -11.01
C LYS A 153 4.04 4.14 -11.83
N ARG A 154 2.81 4.59 -11.53
CA ARG A 154 1.59 4.24 -12.28
C ARG A 154 0.80 5.51 -12.56
N LEU A 155 0.09 5.53 -13.69
CA LEU A 155 -0.74 6.65 -14.11
C LEU A 155 -2.20 6.32 -13.85
N ASP A 156 -2.82 7.09 -12.95
CA ASP A 156 -4.26 7.03 -12.73
C ASP A 156 -4.97 7.80 -13.85
N LEU A 157 -5.58 7.09 -14.80
CA LEU A 157 -6.41 7.66 -15.85
C LEU A 157 -7.84 7.94 -15.37
N ALA A 158 -8.70 8.40 -16.28
CA ALA A 158 -10.12 8.67 -16.00
C ALA A 158 -10.84 7.46 -15.36
N GLY A 159 -10.53 6.23 -15.78
CA GLY A 159 -11.14 5.00 -15.23
C GLY A 159 -10.91 4.84 -13.72
N PRO A 160 -9.66 4.62 -13.25
CA PRO A 160 -9.36 4.52 -11.83
C PRO A 160 -9.83 5.73 -11.00
N LEU A 161 -9.70 6.95 -11.55
CA LEU A 161 -10.14 8.18 -10.87
C LEU A 161 -11.65 8.25 -10.67
N LEU A 162 -12.44 7.87 -11.67
CA LEU A 162 -13.90 7.83 -11.57
C LEU A 162 -14.36 6.67 -10.68
N ALA A 163 -13.70 5.51 -10.76
CA ALA A 163 -14.01 4.37 -9.90
C ALA A 163 -13.81 4.70 -8.41
N PHE A 164 -12.74 5.42 -8.06
CA PHE A 164 -12.50 5.89 -6.70
C PHE A 164 -13.61 6.82 -6.21
N LEU A 165 -13.98 7.82 -7.03
CA LEU A 165 -15.03 8.78 -6.69
C LEU A 165 -16.40 8.10 -6.54
N PHE A 166 -16.77 7.27 -7.51
CA PHE A 166 -18.04 6.54 -7.52
C PHE A 166 -18.16 5.61 -6.30
N ARG A 167 -17.10 4.86 -5.96
CA ARG A 167 -17.09 4.00 -4.77
C ARG A 167 -17.39 4.77 -3.49
N GLY A 168 -16.84 5.98 -3.33
CA GLY A 168 -17.11 6.85 -2.18
C GLY A 168 -18.57 7.30 -2.13
N LEU A 169 -19.08 7.84 -3.24
CA LEU A 169 -20.46 8.32 -3.36
C LEU A 169 -21.48 7.19 -3.15
N PHE A 170 -21.22 6.02 -3.72
CA PHE A 170 -22.08 4.84 -3.59
C PHE A 170 -22.10 4.30 -2.16
N LYS A 171 -20.96 4.27 -1.46
CA LYS A 171 -20.92 3.92 -0.03
C LYS A 171 -21.73 4.91 0.83
N ASN A 172 -21.67 6.19 0.51
CA ASN A 172 -22.49 7.20 1.18
C ASN A 172 -23.98 7.00 0.91
N LEU A 173 -24.37 6.64 -0.33
CA LEU A 173 -25.74 6.29 -0.67
C LEU A 173 -26.23 5.10 0.17
N MET A 174 -25.45 4.02 0.23
CA MET A 174 -25.76 2.84 1.04
C MET A 174 -25.92 3.17 2.53
N LYS A 175 -25.10 4.09 3.05
CA LYS A 175 -25.22 4.58 4.43
C LYS A 175 -26.53 5.34 4.66
N GLU A 176 -26.92 6.23 3.75
CA GLU A 176 -28.18 6.97 3.84
C GLU A 176 -29.40 6.05 3.76
N VAL A 177 -29.39 5.07 2.84
CA VAL A 177 -30.46 4.06 2.72
C VAL A 177 -30.56 3.24 4.01
N ARG A 178 -29.43 2.81 4.58
CA ARG A 178 -29.41 2.09 5.87
C ARG A 178 -29.99 2.93 7.00
N MET A 179 -29.62 4.20 7.10
CA MET A 179 -30.14 5.12 8.13
C MET A 179 -31.64 5.38 7.95
N TYR A 180 -32.12 5.45 6.71
CA TYR A 180 -33.54 5.59 6.41
C TYR A 180 -34.32 4.34 6.83
N ALA A 181 -33.83 3.15 6.44
CA ALA A 181 -34.44 1.88 6.82
C ALA A 181 -34.54 1.70 8.34
N GLN A 182 -33.45 2.02 9.08
CA GLN A 182 -33.45 1.93 10.54
C GLN A 182 -34.56 2.76 11.17
N LYS A 183 -34.79 4.00 10.69
CA LYS A 183 -35.86 4.88 11.22
C LYS A 183 -37.27 4.32 11.02
N PHE A 184 -37.51 3.55 9.95
CA PHE A 184 -38.81 2.93 9.69
C PHE A 184 -39.01 1.69 10.53
N ILE A 185 -37.96 0.88 10.70
CA ILE A 185 -37.94 -0.28 11.60
C ILE A 185 -38.21 0.17 13.04
N ASP A 186 -37.51 1.21 13.52
CA ASP A 186 -37.67 1.73 14.88
C ASP A 186 -39.10 2.26 15.15
N ARG A 187 -39.82 2.66 14.09
CA ARG A 187 -41.20 3.17 14.16
C ARG A 187 -42.26 2.10 13.85
N GLY A 188 -41.85 0.89 13.47
CA GLY A 188 -42.76 -0.17 13.03
C GLY A 188 -43.61 0.20 11.80
N LYS A 189 -43.07 1.02 10.89
CA LYS A 189 -43.78 1.47 9.68
C LYS A 189 -43.23 0.80 8.42
N ASP A 190 -44.06 0.73 7.38
CA ASP A 190 -43.68 0.17 6.09
C ASP A 190 -42.54 0.95 5.43
N PHE A 191 -41.51 0.23 5.02
CA PHE A 191 -40.35 0.76 4.34
C PHE A 191 -40.62 0.86 2.83
N ASN A 192 -40.44 2.06 2.27
CA ASN A 192 -40.46 2.27 0.83
C ASN A 192 -39.03 2.53 0.33
N LEU A 193 -38.56 1.66 -0.56
CA LEU A 193 -37.21 1.71 -1.13
C LEU A 193 -36.99 2.96 -2.01
N ASP A 194 -37.98 3.33 -2.82
CA ASP A 194 -37.85 4.43 -3.77
C ASP A 194 -37.65 5.77 -3.06
N LEU A 195 -38.31 5.96 -1.91
CA LEU A 195 -38.14 7.13 -1.05
C LEU A 195 -36.80 7.13 -0.30
N ALA A 196 -36.20 5.96 -0.10
CA ALA A 196 -34.90 5.83 0.57
C ALA A 196 -33.74 6.23 -0.36
N ILE A 197 -33.87 6.00 -1.67
CA ILE A 197 -32.80 6.23 -2.64
C ILE A 197 -32.74 7.72 -3.02
N LYS A 198 -31.75 8.42 -2.45
CA LYS A 198 -31.45 9.81 -2.79
C LYS A 198 -30.58 9.90 -4.05
N THR A 199 -31.21 9.91 -5.22
CA THR A 199 -30.53 9.98 -6.54
C THR A 199 -29.56 11.17 -6.68
N LYS A 200 -29.90 12.32 -6.09
CA LYS A 200 -29.09 13.54 -6.11
C LYS A 200 -27.67 13.35 -5.55
N LEU A 201 -27.45 12.42 -4.62
CA LEU A 201 -26.15 12.23 -3.96
C LEU A 201 -25.04 11.88 -4.97
N ILE A 202 -25.34 10.99 -5.92
CA ILE A 202 -24.37 10.57 -6.94
C ILE A 202 -24.27 11.64 -8.02
N THR A 203 -25.41 12.11 -8.54
CA THR A 203 -25.46 13.11 -9.62
C THR A 203 -24.74 14.40 -9.25
N ASP A 204 -25.05 14.98 -8.09
CA ASP A 204 -24.46 16.25 -7.66
C ASP A 204 -23.01 16.06 -7.23
N GLY A 205 -22.67 14.92 -6.60
CA GLY A 205 -21.30 14.60 -6.21
C GLY A 205 -20.35 14.45 -7.39
N LEU A 206 -20.78 13.77 -8.46
CA LEU A 206 -20.01 13.66 -9.71
C LEU A 206 -19.90 15.01 -10.41
N ARG A 207 -21.02 15.75 -10.54
CA ARG A 207 -21.03 17.08 -11.17
C ARG A 207 -20.10 18.05 -10.47
N TYR A 208 -20.11 18.08 -9.14
CA TYR A 208 -19.24 18.94 -8.34
C TYR A 208 -17.75 18.62 -8.55
N SER A 209 -17.38 17.35 -8.45
CA SER A 209 -15.97 16.93 -8.55
C SER A 209 -15.41 17.20 -9.95
N LEU A 210 -16.20 16.94 -10.99
CA LEU A 210 -15.82 17.19 -12.39
C LEU A 210 -15.74 18.69 -12.71
N ALA A 211 -16.65 19.50 -12.19
CA ALA A 211 -16.68 20.93 -12.46
C ALA A 211 -15.58 21.71 -11.72
N THR A 212 -15.29 21.34 -10.47
CA THR A 212 -14.32 22.05 -9.62
C THR A 212 -12.91 21.48 -9.70
N GLY A 213 -12.75 20.23 -10.14
CA GLY A 213 -11.47 19.53 -10.13
C GLY A 213 -11.04 19.04 -8.75
N ASN A 214 -11.89 19.16 -7.71
CA ASN A 214 -11.65 18.62 -6.39
C ASN A 214 -12.09 17.16 -6.31
N TRP A 215 -11.13 16.23 -6.23
CA TRP A 215 -11.40 14.80 -6.14
C TRP A 215 -11.48 14.34 -4.68
N GLY A 216 -12.69 14.21 -4.14
CA GLY A 216 -12.92 13.75 -2.77
C GLY A 216 -14.23 14.21 -2.16
N ASP A 217 -14.35 14.06 -0.83
CA ASP A 217 -15.52 14.54 -0.08
C ASP A 217 -15.51 16.07 -0.03
N GLN A 218 -16.62 16.69 -0.44
CA GLN A 218 -16.82 18.13 -0.41
C GLN A 218 -16.59 18.72 1.00
N LYS A 219 -16.93 17.97 2.05
CA LYS A 219 -16.73 18.40 3.44
C LYS A 219 -15.26 18.42 3.87
N LYS A 220 -14.39 17.75 3.11
CA LYS A 220 -12.93 17.68 3.35
C LYS A 220 -12.16 18.19 2.13
N ALA A 221 -12.67 19.25 1.49
CA ALA A 221 -12.08 19.81 0.27
C ALA A 221 -10.58 20.14 0.41
N HIS A 222 -10.11 20.59 1.58
CA HIS A 222 -8.69 20.87 1.83
C HIS A 222 -7.77 19.63 1.80
N GLN A 223 -8.32 18.43 1.94
CA GLN A 223 -7.59 17.15 1.86
C GLN A 223 -7.80 16.46 0.51
N ALA A 224 -8.68 16.98 -0.35
CA ALA A 224 -8.99 16.42 -1.66
C ALA A 224 -7.85 16.70 -2.64
N ARG A 225 -7.63 15.78 -3.58
CA ARG A 225 -6.69 16.01 -4.68
C ARG A 225 -7.29 17.09 -5.60
N ALA A 226 -6.70 18.28 -5.57
CA ALA A 226 -7.17 19.41 -6.39
C ALA A 226 -6.55 19.39 -7.80
N GLY A 227 -7.29 19.94 -8.76
CA GLY A 227 -6.80 20.18 -10.13
C GLY A 227 -6.75 18.93 -11.02
N VAL A 228 -7.50 17.88 -10.66
CA VAL A 228 -7.60 16.64 -11.46
C VAL A 228 -8.42 16.86 -12.73
N SER A 229 -9.56 17.55 -12.63
CA SER A 229 -10.34 18.02 -13.79
C SER A 229 -9.98 19.47 -14.10
N GLN A 230 -9.83 19.77 -15.39
CA GLN A 230 -9.45 21.08 -15.92
C GLN A 230 -10.33 21.41 -17.12
N VAL A 231 -10.62 22.70 -17.30
CA VAL A 231 -11.34 23.16 -18.49
C VAL A 231 -10.47 22.89 -19.72
N LEU A 232 -11.03 22.20 -20.71
CA LEU A 232 -10.31 21.86 -21.94
C LEU A 232 -9.85 23.13 -22.67
N ASN A 233 -8.55 23.19 -22.97
CA ASN A 233 -7.98 24.31 -23.70
C ASN A 233 -8.28 24.13 -25.20
N ARG A 234 -9.02 25.09 -25.78
CA ARG A 234 -9.44 25.10 -27.18
C ARG A 234 -8.80 26.22 -28.01
N LEU A 235 -7.69 26.80 -27.55
CA LEU A 235 -7.01 27.88 -28.28
C LEU A 235 -6.58 27.45 -29.69
N THR A 236 -6.02 26.24 -29.82
CA THR A 236 -5.66 25.63 -31.10
C THR A 236 -5.95 24.13 -31.07
N PHE A 237 -6.01 23.51 -32.26
CA PHE A 237 -6.17 22.06 -32.38
C PHE A 237 -5.05 21.30 -31.66
N ALA A 238 -3.80 21.73 -31.86
CA ALA A 238 -2.64 21.16 -31.18
C ALA A 238 -2.71 21.30 -29.64
N SER A 239 -3.16 22.46 -29.14
CA SER A 239 -3.35 22.67 -27.70
C SER A 239 -4.39 21.71 -27.11
N THR A 240 -5.45 21.42 -27.86
CA THR A 240 -6.49 20.47 -27.45
C THR A 240 -5.90 19.06 -27.28
N LEU A 241 -5.14 18.59 -28.27
CA LEU A 241 -4.50 17.27 -28.23
C LEU A 241 -3.45 17.15 -27.13
N SER A 242 -2.59 18.17 -26.97
CA SER A 242 -1.58 18.24 -25.89
C SER A 242 -2.24 18.19 -24.51
N HIS A 243 -3.35 18.93 -24.31
CA HIS A 243 -4.06 18.94 -23.04
C HIS A 243 -4.65 17.56 -22.69
N LEU A 244 -5.25 16.85 -23.65
CA LEU A 244 -5.82 15.52 -23.42
C LEU A 244 -4.77 14.45 -23.07
N ARG A 245 -3.50 14.68 -23.42
CA ARG A 245 -2.37 13.76 -23.18
C ARG A 245 -1.48 14.16 -22.01
N ARG A 246 -1.93 15.12 -21.20
CA ARG A 246 -1.18 15.65 -20.07
C ARG A 246 -1.21 14.70 -18.88
N VAL A 247 -0.06 14.56 -18.25
CA VAL A 247 0.17 13.82 -17.00
C VAL A 247 0.65 14.80 -15.94
N ASN A 248 0.16 14.64 -14.71
CA ASN A 248 0.53 15.51 -13.59
C ASN A 248 1.07 14.70 -12.42
N SER A 249 2.19 15.15 -11.87
CA SER A 249 2.75 14.60 -10.64
C SER A 249 2.08 15.26 -9.43
N PRO A 250 1.57 14.52 -8.44
CA PRO A 250 0.82 15.06 -7.30
C PRO A 250 1.70 15.74 -6.24
N ILE A 251 2.82 16.34 -6.64
CA ILE A 251 3.77 17.03 -5.77
C ILE A 251 3.39 18.51 -5.72
N GLY A 252 3.42 19.08 -4.51
CA GLY A 252 3.17 20.51 -4.32
C GLY A 252 4.13 21.36 -5.16
N ARG A 253 3.59 22.36 -5.87
CA ARG A 253 4.35 23.21 -6.78
C ARG A 253 5.35 24.12 -6.06
N ASP A 254 5.13 24.35 -4.77
CA ASP A 254 5.97 25.18 -3.89
C ASP A 254 7.27 24.47 -3.47
N GLY A 255 7.35 23.16 -3.65
CA GLY A 255 8.54 22.38 -3.32
C GLY A 255 9.71 22.65 -4.28
N LYS A 256 10.87 23.03 -3.72
CA LYS A 256 12.15 23.22 -4.45
C LYS A 256 12.93 21.92 -4.70
N LEU A 257 12.29 20.76 -4.56
CA LEU A 257 12.94 19.47 -4.79
C LEU A 257 13.23 19.30 -6.30
N ALA A 258 14.51 19.29 -6.66
CA ALA A 258 14.95 19.23 -8.06
C ALA A 258 14.75 17.83 -8.68
N LYS A 259 15.06 16.74 -7.95
CA LYS A 259 15.06 15.37 -8.50
C LYS A 259 13.76 14.98 -9.22
N PRO A 260 12.55 15.20 -8.67
CA PRO A 260 11.31 14.84 -9.36
C PRO A 260 11.02 15.66 -10.63
N ARG A 261 11.65 16.83 -10.76
CA ARG A 261 11.49 17.77 -11.90
C ARG A 261 12.49 17.48 -13.02
N GLN A 262 13.58 16.79 -12.72
CA GLN A 262 14.59 16.42 -13.70
C GLN A 262 14.03 15.39 -14.70
N LEU A 263 14.59 15.40 -15.90
CA LEU A 263 14.34 14.37 -16.90
C LEU A 263 15.08 13.10 -16.48
N HIS A 264 14.34 12.04 -16.20
CA HIS A 264 14.89 10.73 -15.85
C HIS A 264 15.03 9.85 -17.09
N ASN A 265 16.08 9.02 -17.15
CA ASN A 265 16.39 8.19 -18.32
C ASN A 265 15.24 7.24 -18.71
N THR A 266 14.49 6.75 -17.72
CA THR A 266 13.36 5.83 -17.92
C THR A 266 12.14 6.48 -18.59
N LEU A 267 12.17 7.78 -18.85
CA LEU A 267 11.12 8.49 -19.57
C LEU A 267 11.17 8.26 -21.08
N TRP A 268 12.32 7.77 -21.57
CA TRP A 268 12.56 7.53 -22.98
C TRP A 268 11.44 6.69 -23.62
N GLY A 269 10.88 7.19 -24.72
CA GLY A 269 9.80 6.53 -25.47
C GLY A 269 8.40 6.67 -24.86
N MET A 270 8.27 7.09 -23.59
CA MET A 270 6.98 7.16 -22.88
C MET A 270 6.47 8.58 -22.68
N ILE A 271 7.39 9.52 -22.42
CA ILE A 271 7.07 10.92 -22.11
C ILE A 271 7.90 11.83 -23.02
N CYS A 272 7.31 12.94 -23.45
CA CYS A 272 8.01 13.96 -24.23
C CYS A 272 9.16 14.56 -23.40
N PRO A 273 10.40 14.60 -23.91
CA PRO A 273 11.54 15.09 -23.14
C PRO A 273 11.57 16.62 -22.98
N ALA A 274 10.92 17.35 -23.90
CA ALA A 274 10.98 18.81 -23.96
C ALA A 274 9.66 19.51 -23.58
N GLU A 275 8.51 18.85 -23.75
CA GLU A 275 7.21 19.47 -23.50
C GLU A 275 6.87 19.46 -21.99
N THR A 276 7.13 20.59 -21.35
CA THR A 276 6.73 20.91 -19.96
C THR A 276 6.42 22.40 -19.88
N PRO A 277 5.47 22.84 -19.05
CA PRO A 277 5.27 24.26 -18.80
C PRO A 277 6.50 24.89 -18.15
N GLU A 278 6.73 26.16 -18.44
CA GLU A 278 7.71 27.01 -17.77
C GLU A 278 7.26 27.36 -16.34
N GLY A 279 8.22 27.75 -15.49
CA GLY A 279 7.95 28.21 -14.12
C GLY A 279 7.76 27.09 -13.10
N ALA A 280 6.89 27.32 -12.11
CA ALA A 280 6.80 26.48 -10.92
C ALA A 280 6.32 25.04 -11.17
N ALA A 281 5.74 24.75 -12.33
CA ALA A 281 5.26 23.41 -12.70
C ALA A 281 6.26 22.62 -13.58
N VAL A 282 7.44 23.18 -13.86
CA VAL A 282 8.46 22.54 -14.69
C VAL A 282 8.79 21.13 -14.18
N GLY A 283 8.73 20.16 -15.09
CA GLY A 283 9.00 18.76 -14.83
C GLY A 283 7.95 18.03 -13.98
N LEU A 284 6.92 18.71 -13.48
CA LEU A 284 5.81 18.09 -12.74
C LEU A 284 4.64 17.76 -13.66
N VAL A 285 4.37 18.65 -14.60
CA VAL A 285 3.41 18.46 -15.68
C VAL A 285 4.19 18.01 -16.91
N LYS A 286 3.82 16.84 -17.44
CA LYS A 286 4.50 16.21 -18.58
C LYS A 286 3.47 15.74 -19.60
N ASN A 287 3.91 15.52 -20.83
CA ASN A 287 3.05 15.05 -21.91
C ASN A 287 3.46 13.66 -22.38
N LEU A 288 2.49 12.81 -22.73
CA LEU A 288 2.76 11.48 -23.28
C LEU A 288 3.43 11.57 -24.65
N ALA A 289 4.44 10.73 -24.88
CA ALA A 289 5.05 10.57 -26.20
C ALA A 289 4.06 10.00 -27.20
N LEU A 290 4.26 10.25 -28.51
CA LEU A 290 3.28 9.93 -29.56
C LEU A 290 2.81 8.46 -29.54
N MET A 291 3.74 7.52 -29.41
CA MET A 291 3.48 6.07 -29.41
C MET A 291 3.24 5.48 -28.01
N ALA A 292 3.27 6.31 -26.96
CA ALA A 292 3.07 5.82 -25.60
C ALA A 292 1.64 5.31 -25.42
N TYR A 293 1.52 4.07 -24.93
CA TYR A 293 0.26 3.42 -24.63
C TYR A 293 0.18 3.10 -23.14
N ILE A 294 -0.99 3.30 -22.53
CA ILE A 294 -1.22 3.04 -21.11
C ILE A 294 -2.11 1.81 -21.00
N SER A 295 -1.66 0.82 -20.23
CA SER A 295 -2.42 -0.40 -19.94
C SER A 295 -3.73 -0.09 -19.23
N VAL A 296 -4.83 -0.68 -19.69
CA VAL A 296 -6.17 -0.55 -19.06
C VAL A 296 -6.37 -1.47 -17.86
N GLY A 297 -5.54 -2.51 -17.73
CA GLY A 297 -5.61 -3.55 -16.71
C GLY A 297 -6.48 -4.74 -17.12
N SER A 298 -6.10 -5.93 -16.65
CA SER A 298 -6.83 -7.20 -16.83
C SER A 298 -6.78 -8.00 -15.52
N GLN A 299 -7.71 -8.95 -15.38
CA GLN A 299 -7.71 -9.83 -14.21
C GLN A 299 -6.52 -10.82 -14.31
N PRO A 300 -5.82 -11.09 -13.19
CA PRO A 300 -4.68 -12.01 -13.20
C PRO A 300 -5.09 -13.49 -13.15
N SER A 301 -6.35 -13.82 -12.86
CA SER A 301 -6.83 -15.20 -12.71
C SER A 301 -6.41 -16.16 -13.84
N PRO A 302 -6.63 -15.84 -15.14
CA PRO A 302 -6.21 -16.74 -16.21
C PRO A 302 -4.70 -16.91 -16.30
N ILE A 303 -3.91 -15.90 -15.90
CA ILE A 303 -2.45 -16.01 -15.85
C ILE A 303 -2.05 -16.96 -14.72
N LEU A 304 -2.74 -16.90 -13.58
CA LEU A 304 -2.48 -17.78 -12.45
C LEU A 304 -2.81 -19.25 -12.79
N GLU A 305 -3.95 -19.50 -13.44
CA GLU A 305 -4.33 -20.83 -13.91
C GLU A 305 -3.27 -21.41 -14.85
N PHE A 306 -2.78 -20.63 -15.82
CA PHE A 306 -1.69 -21.07 -16.67
C PHE A 306 -0.41 -21.36 -15.87
N LEU A 307 -0.02 -20.48 -14.95
CA LEU A 307 1.20 -20.70 -14.15
C LEU A 307 1.11 -21.98 -13.30
N GLU A 308 -0.07 -22.28 -12.75
CA GLU A 308 -0.35 -23.50 -11.98
C GLU A 308 -0.21 -24.76 -12.84
N GLU A 309 -0.66 -24.73 -14.11
CA GLU A 309 -0.55 -25.86 -15.02
C GLU A 309 0.91 -26.20 -15.42
N TRP A 310 1.79 -25.20 -15.49
CA TRP A 310 3.18 -25.36 -15.94
C TRP A 310 4.16 -25.76 -14.83
N SER A 311 3.75 -26.66 -13.92
CA SER A 311 4.60 -27.24 -12.85
C SER A 311 5.18 -26.22 -11.85
N MET A 312 4.43 -25.15 -11.55
CA MET A 312 4.81 -24.25 -10.46
C MET A 312 4.38 -24.82 -9.11
N GLU A 313 5.30 -24.80 -8.14
CA GLU A 313 5.01 -25.28 -6.79
C GLU A 313 4.45 -24.14 -5.93
N ASN A 314 3.34 -24.42 -5.24
CA ASN A 314 2.69 -23.43 -4.39
C ASN A 314 3.56 -23.18 -3.15
N LEU A 315 3.60 -21.92 -2.71
CA LEU A 315 4.39 -21.52 -1.54
C LEU A 315 4.01 -22.27 -0.23
N GLU A 316 2.81 -22.84 -0.18
CA GLU A 316 2.32 -23.65 0.95
C GLU A 316 2.80 -25.11 0.90
N GLU A 317 3.25 -25.59 -0.27
CA GLU A 317 3.62 -26.98 -0.52
C GLU A 317 5.15 -27.19 -0.45
N ILE A 318 5.93 -26.11 -0.54
CA ILE A 318 7.39 -26.16 -0.56
C ILE A 318 8.01 -26.06 0.83
N ALA A 319 9.11 -26.79 1.02
CA ALA A 319 9.98 -26.61 2.17
C ALA A 319 10.82 -25.31 2.01
N PRO A 320 10.96 -24.47 3.05
CA PRO A 320 11.76 -23.25 2.97
C PRO A 320 13.20 -23.44 2.48
N SER A 321 13.81 -24.60 2.75
CA SER A 321 15.17 -24.94 2.32
C SER A 321 15.32 -25.06 0.80
N ALA A 322 14.26 -25.42 0.07
CA ALA A 322 14.29 -25.51 -1.39
C ALA A 322 14.22 -24.12 -2.06
N ILE A 323 13.74 -23.11 -1.35
CA ILE A 323 13.50 -21.74 -1.87
C ILE A 323 14.81 -21.01 -2.23
N ALA A 324 15.95 -21.42 -1.65
CA ALA A 324 17.24 -20.80 -1.92
C ALA A 324 17.67 -20.99 -3.39
N ASN A 325 17.46 -22.18 -3.93
CA ASN A 325 17.85 -22.54 -5.30
C ASN A 325 16.74 -22.29 -6.33
N ALA A 326 15.51 -22.05 -5.86
CA ALA A 326 14.35 -21.80 -6.72
C ALA A 326 14.14 -20.31 -7.01
N THR A 327 13.61 -20.01 -8.19
CA THR A 327 13.28 -18.64 -8.62
C THR A 327 11.90 -18.26 -8.12
N LYS A 328 11.82 -17.11 -7.43
CA LYS A 328 10.56 -16.57 -6.88
C LYS A 328 9.78 -15.86 -7.96
N ILE A 329 8.49 -16.18 -8.09
CA ILE A 329 7.61 -15.62 -9.13
C ILE A 329 6.57 -14.69 -8.48
N PHE A 330 6.47 -13.48 -9.01
CA PHE A 330 5.56 -12.43 -8.54
C PHE A 330 4.53 -12.10 -9.60
N VAL A 331 3.25 -12.13 -9.24
CA VAL A 331 2.16 -11.64 -10.09
C VAL A 331 1.49 -10.47 -9.38
N ASN A 332 1.52 -9.29 -10.02
CA ASN A 332 1.00 -8.03 -9.46
C ASN A 332 1.51 -7.71 -8.04
N GLY A 333 2.76 -8.10 -7.73
CA GLY A 333 3.39 -7.85 -6.43
C GLY A 333 3.09 -8.89 -5.35
N CYS A 334 2.29 -9.93 -5.62
CA CYS A 334 2.11 -11.06 -4.73
C CYS A 334 3.10 -12.17 -5.09
N VAL A 335 3.90 -12.63 -4.12
CA VAL A 335 4.62 -13.91 -4.24
C VAL A 335 3.60 -15.02 -4.11
N ARG A 336 3.61 -15.97 -5.04
CA ARG A 336 2.74 -17.16 -4.95
C ARG A 336 3.46 -18.46 -5.26
N TRP A 337 4.50 -18.41 -6.09
CA TRP A 337 5.13 -19.59 -6.66
C TRP A 337 6.65 -19.51 -6.59
N THR A 338 7.27 -20.68 -6.54
CA THR A 338 8.70 -20.87 -6.81
C THR A 338 8.86 -21.90 -7.92
N SER A 339 9.86 -21.71 -8.78
CA SER A 339 10.22 -22.63 -9.87
C SER A 339 11.67 -23.03 -9.82
#